data_AF-A0A1H1V4M9-F1
#
_entry.id   AF-A0A1H1V4M9-F1
#
_cell.length_a   1.000
_cell.length_b   1.000
_cell.length_c   1.000
_cell.angle_alpha   90.00
_cell.angle_beta   90.00
_cell.angle_gamma   90.00
#
_symmetry.space_group_name_H-M   'P 1'
#
loop_
_entity.id
_entity.type
_entity.pdbx_description
1 polymer ?
#
loop_
_entity_poly.entity_id
_entity_poly.type
_entity_poly.pdbx_seq_one_letter_code
_entity_poly.pdbx_strand_id
1 'polypeptide(L)'
;MDESAALGYPVEDADVLTLRRLEAEALRRAVLAAFETGSDSGARKTSAGWAATALTLRRERRQILVDAAAQYERDVERCEGLAYYVEGRVAGRPRCLGALAEPVRPDDIRRAAYATGEAIALLLDRFTPGWQARLETDDTSYLDDLLQPAVADATRRDFSAGHRATAVARAREAVAALREERRSRRQALLARNDKVVLTTTGHKPLRVLGLDPMNLHRLGSRDVLPTRYLKLGGEGFVLELFDCQALTEGAGDHPLFDGLRRVTFIGGDGAGAP
;
A
#
# COMPACT_ATOMS: atom_id res chain seq x y z
N MET A 1 0.27 -11.88 5.74
CA MET A 1 -0.23 -10.55 5.34
C MET A 1 -1.19 -10.02 6.37
N ASP A 2 -0.77 -8.99 7.11
CA ASP A 2 -1.61 -8.22 8.02
C ASP A 2 -2.08 -6.94 7.31
N GLU A 3 -3.36 -6.89 6.92
CA GLU A 3 -3.93 -5.72 6.22
C GLU A 3 -3.99 -4.46 7.09
N SER A 4 -4.00 -4.61 8.41
CA SER A 4 -4.07 -3.46 9.32
C SER A 4 -2.76 -2.66 9.32
N ALA A 5 -1.64 -3.27 8.95
CA ALA A 5 -0.35 -2.61 8.79
C ALA A 5 -0.38 -1.46 7.77
N ALA A 6 -1.31 -1.50 6.80
CA ALA A 6 -1.52 -0.42 5.84
C ALA A 6 -1.95 0.91 6.53
N LEU A 7 -2.57 0.86 7.71
CA LEU A 7 -2.96 2.05 8.48
C LEU A 7 -1.74 2.82 9.00
N GLY A 8 -0.65 2.10 9.30
CA GLY A 8 0.62 2.68 9.74
C GLY A 8 1.45 3.30 8.61
N TYR A 9 1.04 3.12 7.35
CA TYR A 9 1.79 3.58 6.20
C TYR A 9 1.83 5.13 6.14
N PRO A 10 3.00 5.77 5.94
CA PRO A 10 3.16 7.22 5.89
C PRO A 10 2.69 7.81 4.55
N VAL A 11 1.42 7.61 4.20
CA VAL A 11 0.83 7.99 2.89
C VAL A 11 0.73 9.51 2.66
N GLU A 12 0.99 10.31 3.69
CA GLU A 12 1.06 11.77 3.62
C GLU A 12 2.49 12.31 3.63
N ASP A 13 3.49 11.43 3.61
CA ASP A 13 4.89 11.81 3.45
C ASP A 13 5.23 11.93 1.97
N ALA A 14 5.53 13.16 1.55
CA ALA A 14 5.83 13.47 0.15
C ALA A 14 7.16 12.88 -0.31
N ASP A 15 8.12 12.65 0.58
CA ASP A 15 9.42 12.07 0.24
C ASP A 15 9.28 10.57 0.00
N VAL A 16 8.52 9.88 0.87
CA VAL A 16 8.13 8.46 0.64
C VAL A 16 7.41 8.30 -0.69
N LEU A 17 6.43 9.18 -0.97
CA LEU A 17 5.68 9.12 -2.23
C LEU A 17 6.56 9.46 -3.43
N THR A 18 7.52 10.38 -3.31
CA THR A 18 8.48 10.70 -4.37
C THR A 18 9.31 9.46 -4.71
N LEU A 19 9.89 8.80 -3.71
CA LEU A 19 10.69 7.59 -3.92
C LEU A 19 9.85 6.47 -4.53
N ARG A 20 8.61 6.27 -4.07
CA ARG A 20 7.70 5.26 -4.64
C ARG A 20 7.41 5.52 -6.11
N ARG A 21 7.24 6.78 -6.52
CA ARG A 21 7.01 7.15 -7.92
C ARG A 21 8.23 6.92 -8.79
N LEU A 22 9.42 7.26 -8.30
CA LEU A 22 10.67 7.01 -9.02
C LEU A 22 10.95 5.51 -9.13
N GLU A 23 10.67 4.74 -8.08
CA GLU A 23 10.77 3.29 -8.06
C GLU A 23 9.84 2.66 -9.11
N ALA A 24 8.56 3.06 -9.13
CA ALA A 24 7.59 2.56 -10.10
C ALA A 24 8.01 2.88 -11.55
N GLU A 25 8.48 4.10 -11.82
CA GLU A 25 8.98 4.47 -13.14
C GLU A 25 10.25 3.70 -13.53
N ALA A 26 11.16 3.46 -12.57
CA ALA A 26 12.35 2.65 -12.82
C ALA A 26 11.97 1.20 -13.15
N LEU A 27 11.03 0.59 -12.42
CA LEU A 27 10.48 -0.73 -12.74
C LEU A 27 9.82 -0.73 -14.12
N ARG A 28 9.03 0.30 -14.45
CA ARG A 28 8.39 0.43 -15.77
C ARG A 28 9.42 0.42 -16.89
N ARG A 29 10.47 1.22 -16.77
CA ARG A 29 11.57 1.27 -17.76
C ARG A 29 12.33 -0.05 -17.84
N ALA A 30 12.54 -0.72 -16.70
CA ALA A 30 13.20 -2.02 -16.65
C ALA A 30 12.39 -3.09 -17.40
N VAL A 31 11.06 -3.11 -17.19
CA VAL A 31 10.14 -4.04 -17.87
C VAL A 31 10.06 -3.69 -19.37
N LEU A 32 9.87 -2.42 -19.75
CA LEU A 32 9.84 -2.05 -21.16
C LEU A 32 11.11 -2.49 -21.91
N ALA A 33 12.29 -2.23 -21.35
CA ALA A 33 13.56 -2.69 -21.92
C ALA A 33 13.74 -4.22 -21.90
N ALA A 34 13.04 -4.94 -21.02
CA ALA A 34 13.04 -6.41 -21.02
C ALA A 34 12.22 -6.99 -22.19
N PHE A 35 11.20 -6.26 -22.65
CA PHE A 35 10.30 -6.65 -23.74
C PHE A 35 10.70 -6.09 -25.11
N GLU A 36 11.68 -5.18 -25.19
CA GLU A 36 12.25 -4.73 -26.47
C GLU A 36 12.78 -5.93 -27.26
N THR A 37 12.31 -6.06 -28.50
CA THR A 37 12.64 -7.17 -29.40
C THR A 37 14.01 -6.98 -30.03
N GLY A 38 14.98 -7.79 -29.60
CA GLY A 38 16.32 -7.86 -30.17
C GLY A 38 17.28 -8.50 -29.18
N SER A 39 18.12 -9.44 -29.63
CA SER A 39 19.18 -10.08 -28.81
C SER A 39 20.33 -9.11 -28.49
N ASP A 40 20.08 -7.80 -28.43
CA ASP A 40 21.13 -6.85 -28.14
C ASP A 40 21.44 -6.85 -26.63
N SER A 41 22.71 -7.08 -26.33
CA SER A 41 23.31 -6.89 -25.01
C SER A 41 22.94 -5.53 -24.39
N GLY A 42 22.67 -4.51 -25.21
CA GLY A 42 22.20 -3.18 -24.81
C GLY A 42 20.88 -3.20 -24.05
N ALA A 43 19.84 -3.87 -24.54
CA ALA A 43 18.52 -3.92 -23.91
C ALA A 43 18.57 -4.65 -22.56
N ARG A 44 19.32 -5.76 -22.49
CA ARG A 44 19.55 -6.49 -21.21
C ARG A 44 20.27 -5.61 -20.18
N LYS A 45 21.32 -4.89 -20.58
CA LYS A 45 22.04 -3.95 -19.69
C LYS A 45 21.15 -2.80 -19.24
N THR A 46 20.33 -2.25 -20.14
CA THR A 46 19.39 -1.17 -19.81
C THR A 46 18.32 -1.63 -18.83
N SER A 47 17.72 -2.80 -19.05
CA SER A 47 16.76 -3.40 -18.14
C SER A 47 17.37 -3.65 -16.75
N ALA A 48 18.57 -4.24 -16.69
CA ALA A 48 19.27 -4.50 -15.43
C ALA A 48 19.63 -3.20 -14.69
N GLY A 49 20.10 -2.17 -15.40
CA GLY A 49 20.45 -0.88 -14.80
C GLY A 49 19.24 -0.16 -14.20
N TRP A 50 18.07 -0.19 -14.87
CA TRP A 50 16.84 0.35 -14.31
C TRP A 50 16.29 -0.48 -13.15
N ALA A 51 16.40 -1.81 -13.21
CA ALA A 51 16.04 -2.69 -12.08
C ALA A 51 16.91 -2.40 -10.84
N ALA A 52 18.22 -2.23 -11.01
CA ALA A 52 19.12 -1.84 -9.93
C ALA A 52 18.79 -0.45 -9.35
N THR A 53 18.38 0.50 -10.19
CA THR A 53 17.87 1.80 -9.74
C THR A 53 16.60 1.66 -8.92
N ALA A 54 15.63 0.85 -9.37
CA ALA A 54 14.40 0.60 -8.64
C ALA A 54 14.67 -0.01 -7.25
N LEU A 55 15.53 -1.03 -7.17
CA LEU A 55 15.91 -1.66 -5.89
C LEU A 55 16.65 -0.69 -4.95
N THR A 56 17.44 0.24 -5.50
CA THR A 56 18.06 1.30 -4.68
C THR A 56 17.01 2.23 -4.09
N LEU A 57 16.11 2.75 -4.91
CA LEU A 57 15.03 3.64 -4.47
C LEU A 57 14.11 2.96 -3.45
N ARG A 58 13.83 1.66 -3.66
CA ARG A 58 13.11 0.82 -2.70
C ARG A 58 13.82 0.75 -1.35
N ARG A 59 15.14 0.50 -1.34
CA ARG A 59 15.92 0.47 -0.09
C ARG A 59 15.93 1.83 0.61
N GLU A 60 16.15 2.93 -0.12
CA GLU A 60 16.07 4.29 0.42
C GLU A 60 14.68 4.56 1.03
N ARG A 61 13.61 4.17 0.33
CA ARG A 61 12.24 4.33 0.82
C ARG A 61 11.97 3.53 2.08
N ARG A 62 12.45 2.28 2.13
CA ARG A 62 12.27 1.40 3.30
C ARG A 62 12.97 1.89 4.55
N GLN A 63 14.04 2.68 4.43
CA GLN A 63 14.68 3.32 5.60
C GLN A 63 13.78 4.37 6.26
N ILE A 64 12.77 4.87 5.54
CA ILE A 64 11.78 5.85 6.04
C ILE A 64 10.52 5.14 6.54
N LEU A 65 10.19 3.96 5.99
CA LEU A 65 9.03 3.19 6.41
C LEU A 65 9.25 2.53 7.77
N VAL A 66 8.16 2.34 8.50
CA VAL A 66 8.13 1.40 9.63
C VAL A 66 8.17 -0.04 9.10
N ASP A 67 8.81 -0.95 9.83
CA ASP A 67 9.03 -2.34 9.40
C ASP A 67 7.74 -3.06 8.99
N ALA A 68 6.66 -2.86 9.74
CA ALA A 68 5.36 -3.46 9.44
C ALA A 68 4.81 -3.00 8.07
N ALA A 69 5.01 -1.73 7.71
CA ALA A 69 4.57 -1.19 6.42
C ALA A 69 5.42 -1.71 5.25
N ALA A 70 6.74 -1.82 5.45
CA ALA A 70 7.63 -2.42 4.46
C ALA A 70 7.33 -3.91 4.26
N GLN A 71 7.06 -4.65 5.34
CA GLN A 71 6.71 -6.06 5.28
C GLN A 71 5.35 -6.28 4.60
N TYR A 72 4.37 -5.43 4.88
CA TYR A 72 3.07 -5.45 4.21
C TYR A 72 3.19 -5.39 2.68
N GLU A 73 4.01 -4.47 2.15
CA GLU A 73 4.24 -4.39 0.69
C GLU A 73 4.77 -5.70 0.12
N ARG A 74 5.75 -6.31 0.78
CA ARG A 74 6.39 -7.54 0.31
C ARG A 74 5.43 -8.72 0.33
N ASP A 75 4.61 -8.82 1.37
CA ASP A 75 3.56 -9.82 1.46
C ASP A 75 2.56 -9.66 0.31
N VAL A 76 2.09 -8.43 0.04
CA VAL A 76 1.15 -8.16 -1.05
C VAL A 76 1.78 -8.45 -2.42
N GLU A 77 3.02 -8.02 -2.64
CA GLU A 77 3.76 -8.32 -3.87
C GLU A 77 3.88 -9.83 -4.12
N ARG A 78 4.19 -10.60 -3.06
CA ARG A 78 4.35 -12.04 -3.15
C ARG A 78 3.03 -12.76 -3.40
N CYS A 79 1.93 -12.34 -2.78
CA CYS A 79 0.64 -13.01 -2.97
C CYS A 79 -0.08 -12.50 -4.21
N GLU A 80 -0.40 -11.20 -4.22
CA GLU A 80 -1.29 -10.59 -5.20
C GLU A 80 -0.54 -10.14 -6.45
N GLY A 81 0.70 -9.67 -6.29
CA GLY A 81 1.57 -9.35 -7.42
C GLY A 81 1.90 -10.58 -8.26
N LEU A 82 2.11 -11.74 -7.62
CA LEU A 82 2.29 -13.01 -8.33
C LEU A 82 1.00 -13.49 -9.02
N ALA A 83 -0.16 -13.31 -8.40
CA ALA A 83 -1.43 -13.57 -9.06
C ALA A 83 -1.59 -12.69 -10.32
N TYR A 84 -1.29 -11.38 -10.21
CA TYR A 84 -1.29 -10.45 -11.34
C TYR A 84 -0.32 -10.87 -12.45
N TYR A 85 0.88 -11.34 -12.08
CA TYR A 85 1.86 -11.88 -13.01
C TYR A 85 1.34 -13.11 -13.76
N VAL A 86 0.75 -14.09 -13.05
CA VAL A 86 0.18 -15.29 -13.68
C VAL A 86 -0.93 -14.90 -14.66
N GLU A 87 -1.83 -13.99 -14.26
CA GLU A 87 -2.89 -13.48 -15.14
C GLU A 87 -2.33 -12.77 -16.38
N GLY A 88 -1.29 -11.94 -16.22
CA GLY A 88 -0.61 -11.25 -17.32
C GLY A 88 0.09 -12.23 -18.27
N ARG A 89 0.72 -13.28 -17.75
CA ARG A 89 1.34 -14.36 -18.53
C ARG A 89 0.32 -15.10 -19.37
N VAL A 90 -0.83 -15.48 -18.79
CA VAL A 90 -1.93 -16.13 -19.52
C VAL A 90 -2.51 -15.21 -20.59
N ALA A 91 -2.64 -13.91 -20.31
CA ALA A 91 -3.11 -12.92 -21.27
C ALA A 91 -2.08 -12.51 -22.33
N GLY A 92 -0.83 -12.99 -22.24
CA GLY A 92 0.25 -12.67 -23.16
C GLY A 92 0.74 -11.22 -23.11
N ARG A 93 0.44 -10.46 -22.05
CA ARG A 93 0.86 -9.06 -21.91
C ARG A 93 1.06 -8.64 -20.45
N PRO A 94 2.08 -7.82 -20.14
CA PRO A 94 2.23 -7.21 -18.82
C PRO A 94 1.05 -6.30 -18.47
N ARG A 95 0.50 -6.44 -17.26
CA ARG A 95 -0.59 -5.60 -16.75
C ARG A 95 -0.08 -4.43 -15.91
N CYS A 96 1.10 -4.58 -15.31
CA CYS A 96 1.73 -3.59 -14.45
C CYS A 96 2.05 -2.26 -15.16
N LEU A 97 2.31 -2.26 -16.47
CA LEU A 97 2.83 -1.09 -17.19
C LEU A 97 1.96 0.16 -17.05
N GLY A 98 0.62 0.01 -17.07
CA GLY A 98 -0.29 1.14 -16.89
C GLY A 98 -0.24 1.69 -15.46
N ALA A 99 -0.29 0.81 -14.45
CA ALA A 99 -0.26 1.18 -13.04
C ALA A 99 1.11 1.70 -12.57
N LEU A 100 2.20 1.36 -13.28
CA LEU A 100 3.52 1.94 -13.04
C LEU A 100 3.72 3.29 -13.72
N ALA A 101 3.02 3.55 -14.84
CA ALA A 101 3.10 4.81 -15.58
C ALA A 101 2.28 5.92 -14.89
N GLU A 102 1.05 5.57 -14.51
CA GLU A 102 0.11 6.49 -13.89
C GLU A 102 0.08 6.26 -12.38
N PRO A 103 0.15 7.32 -11.56
CA PRO A 103 0.26 7.17 -10.13
C PRO A 103 -0.99 6.52 -9.54
N VAL A 104 -0.79 5.34 -8.96
CA VAL A 104 -1.68 4.80 -7.93
C VAL A 104 -1.76 5.81 -6.78
N ARG A 105 -2.97 6.00 -6.23
CA ARG A 105 -3.23 6.94 -5.14
C ARG A 105 -2.25 6.73 -3.97
N PRO A 106 -1.92 7.77 -3.19
CA PRO A 106 -0.95 7.61 -2.09
C PRO A 106 -1.37 6.53 -1.09
N ASP A 107 -2.67 6.40 -0.84
CA ASP A 107 -3.30 5.48 0.10
C ASP A 107 -3.67 4.10 -0.48
N ASP A 108 -3.53 3.88 -1.79
CA ASP A 108 -3.83 2.60 -2.44
C ASP A 108 -2.56 1.73 -2.56
N ILE A 109 -1.96 1.41 -1.41
CA ILE A 109 -0.69 0.67 -1.30
C ILE A 109 -0.82 -0.72 -1.93
N ARG A 110 -1.96 -1.37 -1.69
CA ARG A 110 -2.24 -2.73 -2.17
C ARG A 110 -2.20 -2.79 -3.69
N ARG A 111 -2.91 -1.90 -4.38
CA ARG A 111 -2.88 -1.86 -5.85
C ARG A 111 -1.51 -1.49 -6.41
N ALA A 112 -0.75 -0.62 -5.72
CA ALA A 112 0.63 -0.32 -6.11
C ALA A 112 1.51 -1.58 -6.05
N ALA A 113 1.38 -2.36 -4.97
CA ALA A 113 2.10 -3.61 -4.75
C ALA A 113 1.75 -4.71 -5.78
N TYR A 114 0.54 -4.71 -6.35
CA TYR A 114 0.21 -5.64 -7.44
C TYR A 114 1.11 -5.40 -8.65
N ALA A 115 1.26 -4.13 -9.04
CA ALA A 115 2.02 -3.73 -10.21
C ALA A 115 3.53 -3.91 -10.00
N THR A 116 4.05 -3.56 -8.82
CA THR A 116 5.46 -3.76 -8.50
C THR A 116 5.81 -5.24 -8.37
N GLY A 117 4.95 -6.05 -7.75
CA GLY A 117 5.14 -7.50 -7.64
C GLY A 117 5.17 -8.18 -9.01
N GLU A 118 4.23 -7.86 -9.90
CA GLU A 118 4.26 -8.37 -11.28
C GLU A 118 5.53 -7.92 -12.03
N ALA A 119 5.91 -6.65 -11.90
CA ALA A 119 7.09 -6.13 -12.58
C ALA A 119 8.37 -6.84 -12.12
N ILE A 120 8.52 -7.09 -10.82
CA ILE A 120 9.68 -7.82 -10.30
C ILE A 120 9.67 -9.27 -10.78
N ALA A 121 8.51 -9.95 -10.81
CA ALA A 121 8.39 -11.31 -11.35
C ALA A 121 8.78 -11.38 -12.84
N LEU A 122 8.36 -10.41 -13.66
CA LEU A 122 8.77 -10.31 -15.06
C LEU A 122 10.28 -10.10 -15.23
N LEU A 123 10.91 -9.32 -14.35
CA LEU A 123 12.36 -9.15 -14.35
C LEU A 123 13.09 -10.42 -13.87
N LEU A 124 12.54 -11.13 -12.89
CA LEU A 124 13.06 -12.41 -12.42
C LEU A 124 13.03 -13.48 -13.54
N ASP A 125 11.98 -13.54 -14.37
CA ASP A 125 11.96 -14.42 -15.55
C ASP A 125 13.16 -14.17 -16.49
N ARG A 126 13.59 -12.91 -16.60
CA ARG A 126 14.70 -12.50 -17.48
C ARG A 126 16.08 -12.75 -16.86
N PHE A 127 16.24 -12.50 -15.56
CA PHE A 127 17.54 -12.45 -14.89
C PHE A 127 17.82 -13.65 -14.00
N THR A 128 16.79 -14.36 -13.55
CA THR A 128 16.90 -15.51 -12.64
C THR A 128 15.91 -16.61 -13.07
N PRO A 129 16.07 -17.24 -14.24
CA PRO A 129 15.17 -18.31 -14.68
C PRO A 129 15.05 -19.42 -13.63
N GLY A 130 13.83 -19.88 -13.36
CA GLY A 130 13.54 -20.88 -12.33
C GLY A 130 13.44 -20.34 -10.89
N TRP A 131 13.37 -19.02 -10.72
CA TRP A 131 13.17 -18.37 -9.41
C TRP A 131 11.94 -18.87 -8.65
N GLN A 132 10.90 -19.35 -9.35
CA GLN A 132 9.67 -19.87 -8.77
C GLN A 132 9.94 -21.03 -7.81
N ALA A 133 10.83 -21.95 -8.19
CA ALA A 133 11.19 -23.10 -7.35
C ALA A 133 11.78 -22.66 -6.00
N ARG A 134 12.48 -21.51 -5.94
CA ARG A 134 13.02 -20.99 -4.68
C ARG A 134 11.93 -20.51 -3.75
N LEU A 135 10.88 -19.86 -4.27
CA LEU A 135 9.73 -19.44 -3.48
C LEU A 135 8.88 -20.63 -3.00
N GLU A 136 8.77 -21.70 -3.79
CA GLU A 136 8.05 -22.91 -3.40
C GLU A 136 8.74 -23.64 -2.23
N THR A 137 10.07 -23.53 -2.13
CA THR A 137 10.85 -24.19 -1.09
C THR A 137 11.15 -23.34 0.15
N ASP A 138 11.00 -22.02 0.05
CA ASP A 138 11.36 -21.08 1.11
C ASP A 138 10.28 -19.99 1.27
N ASP A 139 9.42 -20.19 2.27
CA ASP A 139 8.37 -19.24 2.65
C ASP A 139 8.90 -17.93 3.26
N THR A 140 10.21 -17.78 3.41
CA THR A 140 10.85 -16.53 3.87
C THR A 140 11.47 -15.72 2.74
N SER A 141 11.52 -16.27 1.52
CA SER A 141 12.01 -15.58 0.33
C SER A 141 11.00 -14.58 -0.23
N TYR A 142 11.49 -13.44 -0.72
CA TYR A 142 10.71 -12.38 -1.35
C TYR A 142 11.29 -11.99 -2.71
N LEU A 143 10.44 -11.43 -3.57
CA LEU A 143 10.77 -11.18 -4.99
C LEU A 143 11.98 -10.25 -5.18
N ASP A 144 12.08 -9.22 -4.35
CA ASP A 144 13.18 -8.25 -4.41
C ASP A 144 14.51 -8.83 -3.93
N ASP A 145 14.51 -9.68 -2.91
CA ASP A 145 15.70 -10.39 -2.45
C ASP A 145 16.22 -11.36 -3.51
N LEU A 146 15.31 -11.99 -4.26
CA LEU A 146 15.68 -12.87 -5.37
C LEU A 146 16.27 -12.08 -6.55
N LEU A 147 15.74 -10.88 -6.84
CA LEU A 147 16.18 -10.06 -7.96
C LEU A 147 17.52 -9.37 -7.67
N GLN A 148 17.77 -8.96 -6.42
CA GLN A 148 18.90 -8.12 -6.06
C GLN A 148 20.27 -8.71 -6.45
N PRO A 149 20.59 -9.99 -6.19
CA PRO A 149 21.85 -10.59 -6.63
C PRO A 149 22.02 -10.58 -8.16
N ALA A 150 20.93 -10.73 -8.91
CA ALA A 150 20.97 -10.86 -10.36
C ALA A 150 21.27 -9.54 -11.09
N VAL A 151 21.13 -8.41 -10.41
CA VAL A 151 21.40 -7.07 -10.95
C VAL A 151 22.45 -6.30 -10.14
N ALA A 152 23.18 -6.96 -9.24
CA ALA A 152 24.13 -6.33 -8.34
C ALA A 152 25.27 -5.60 -9.08
N ASP A 153 25.78 -6.19 -10.16
CA ASP A 153 26.86 -5.62 -10.98
C ASP A 153 26.37 -4.66 -12.08
N ALA A 154 25.07 -4.42 -12.17
CA ALA A 154 24.52 -3.55 -13.19
C ALA A 154 24.82 -2.07 -12.87
N THR A 155 25.29 -1.33 -13.88
CA THR A 155 25.42 0.12 -13.76
C THR A 155 24.02 0.75 -13.63
N ARG A 156 23.74 1.33 -12.46
CA ARG A 156 22.48 2.02 -12.18
C ARG A 156 22.23 3.13 -13.19
N ARG A 157 20.96 3.34 -13.53
CA ARG A 157 20.50 4.43 -14.38
C ARG A 157 20.00 5.58 -13.52
N ASP A 158 20.29 6.81 -13.95
CA ASP A 158 19.86 8.01 -13.23
C ASP A 158 18.67 8.69 -13.88
N PHE A 159 17.80 9.22 -13.03
CA PHE A 159 16.80 10.18 -13.44
C PHE A 159 17.43 11.57 -13.58
N SER A 160 17.07 12.28 -14.65
CA SER A 160 17.44 13.68 -14.82
C SER A 160 16.88 14.54 -13.69
N ALA A 161 17.53 15.68 -13.43
CA ALA A 161 17.07 16.64 -12.43
C ALA A 161 15.61 17.09 -12.66
N GLY A 162 15.23 17.35 -13.91
CA GLY A 162 13.85 17.72 -14.26
C GLY A 162 12.84 16.60 -13.98
N HIS A 163 13.21 15.34 -14.22
CA HIS A 163 12.34 14.21 -13.91
C HIS A 163 12.15 14.05 -12.39
N ARG A 164 13.22 14.19 -11.61
CA ARG A 164 13.15 14.17 -10.14
C ARG A 164 12.30 15.32 -9.60
N ALA A 165 12.49 16.54 -10.11
CA ALA A 165 11.68 17.70 -9.74
C ALA A 165 10.19 17.49 -10.04
N THR A 166 9.87 16.86 -11.18
CA THR A 166 8.50 16.51 -11.55
C THR A 166 7.90 15.48 -10.59
N ALA A 167 8.66 14.45 -10.22
CA ALA A 167 8.22 13.45 -9.25
C ALA A 167 7.91 14.08 -7.88
N VAL A 168 8.77 14.99 -7.40
CA VAL A 168 8.56 15.74 -6.15
C VAL A 168 7.30 16.62 -6.22
N ALA A 169 7.13 17.39 -7.30
CA ALA A 169 5.96 18.26 -7.46
C ALA A 169 4.66 17.45 -7.43
N ARG A 170 4.60 16.35 -8.19
CA ARG A 170 3.44 15.46 -8.24
C ARG A 170 3.18 14.74 -6.91
N ALA A 171 4.22 14.38 -6.16
CA ALA A 171 4.07 13.78 -4.85
C ALA A 171 3.42 14.76 -3.85
N ARG A 172 3.90 16.02 -3.84
CA ARG A 172 3.33 17.07 -2.99
C ARG A 172 1.87 17.37 -3.32
N GLU A 173 1.55 17.46 -4.60
CA GLU A 173 0.18 17.66 -5.07
C GLU A 173 -0.74 16.51 -4.63
N ALA A 174 -0.32 15.26 -4.81
CA ALA A 174 -1.11 14.10 -4.42
C ALA A 174 -1.32 14.02 -2.90
N VAL A 175 -0.30 14.35 -2.10
CA VAL A 175 -0.43 14.44 -0.63
C VAL A 175 -1.40 15.54 -0.22
N ALA A 176 -1.31 16.73 -0.85
CA ALA A 176 -2.23 17.83 -0.56
C ALA A 176 -3.67 17.47 -0.91
N ALA A 177 -3.91 16.86 -2.07
CA ALA A 177 -5.22 16.37 -2.47
C ALA A 177 -5.77 15.30 -1.53
N LEU A 178 -4.94 14.35 -1.09
CA LEU A 178 -5.35 13.33 -0.12
C LEU A 178 -5.77 13.95 1.22
N ARG A 179 -4.99 14.92 1.73
CA ARG A 179 -5.30 15.64 2.97
C ARG A 179 -6.62 16.40 2.88
N GLU A 180 -6.87 17.06 1.75
CA GLU A 180 -8.14 17.75 1.50
C GLU A 180 -9.32 16.78 1.48
N GLU A 181 -9.19 15.66 0.74
CA GLU A 181 -10.22 14.64 0.65
C GLU A 181 -10.57 14.07 2.03
N ARG A 182 -9.54 13.72 2.83
CA ARG A 182 -9.71 13.20 4.20
C ARG A 182 -10.41 14.20 5.09
N ARG A 183 -10.00 15.46 5.06
CA ARG A 183 -10.60 16.54 5.85
C ARG A 183 -12.07 16.74 5.47
N SER A 184 -12.35 16.81 4.18
CA SER A 184 -13.70 16.97 3.63
C SER A 184 -14.59 15.80 4.03
N ARG A 185 -14.12 14.55 3.91
CA ARG A 185 -14.87 13.35 4.29
C ARG A 185 -15.17 13.32 5.79
N ARG A 186 -14.19 13.67 6.62
CA ARG A 186 -14.36 13.78 8.08
C ARG A 186 -15.40 14.85 8.44
N GLN A 187 -15.29 16.05 7.85
CA GLN A 187 -16.22 17.15 8.09
C GLN A 187 -17.64 16.79 7.64
N ALA A 188 -17.78 16.15 6.47
CA ALA A 188 -19.08 15.71 5.95
C ALA A 188 -19.78 14.76 6.92
N LEU A 189 -19.07 13.79 7.50
CA LEU A 189 -19.64 12.88 8.49
C LEU A 189 -20.06 13.61 9.76
N LEU A 190 -19.20 14.48 10.30
CA LEU A 190 -19.46 15.21 11.54
C LEU A 190 -20.58 16.25 11.41
N ALA A 191 -20.77 16.81 10.23
CA ALA A 191 -21.83 17.78 9.93
C ALA A 191 -23.24 17.16 9.89
N ARG A 192 -23.35 15.83 9.87
CA ARG A 192 -24.65 15.15 9.85
C ARG A 192 -25.39 15.28 11.17
N ASN A 193 -26.71 15.42 11.09
CA ASN A 193 -27.58 15.57 12.26
C ASN A 193 -28.09 14.24 12.82
N ASP A 194 -28.04 13.17 12.02
CA ASP A 194 -28.52 11.82 12.35
C ASP A 194 -27.42 10.90 12.91
N LYS A 195 -26.31 11.48 13.38
CA LYS A 195 -25.19 10.74 13.95
C LYS A 195 -25.45 10.30 15.39
N VAL A 196 -25.02 9.09 15.71
CA VAL A 196 -24.90 8.57 17.06
C VAL A 196 -23.43 8.66 17.48
N VAL A 197 -23.19 9.15 18.70
CA VAL A 197 -21.83 9.29 19.25
C VAL A 197 -21.71 8.44 20.50
N LEU A 198 -20.86 7.41 20.42
CA LEU A 198 -20.44 6.62 21.57
C LEU A 198 -19.09 7.15 22.04
N THR A 199 -19.02 7.64 23.28
CA THR A 199 -17.78 8.12 23.90
C THR A 199 -17.55 7.35 25.19
N THR A 200 -16.31 6.95 25.46
CA THR A 200 -15.97 6.34 26.76
C THR A 200 -15.68 7.42 27.79
N THR A 201 -16.08 7.17 29.04
CA THR A 201 -15.73 7.99 30.19
C THR A 201 -14.66 7.26 31.01
N GLY A 202 -13.63 7.98 31.45
CA GLY A 202 -12.51 7.41 32.22
C GLY A 202 -11.44 6.67 31.39
N HIS A 203 -10.63 5.84 32.04
CA HIS A 203 -9.46 5.16 31.45
C HIS A 203 -9.79 3.83 30.74
N LYS A 204 -11.05 3.54 30.41
CA LYS A 204 -11.47 2.28 29.75
C LYS A 204 -11.84 2.53 28.28
N PRO A 205 -10.91 2.39 27.32
CA PRO A 205 -11.22 2.58 25.91
C PRO A 205 -12.08 1.42 25.35
N LEU A 206 -12.83 1.68 24.28
CA LEU A 206 -13.51 0.63 23.53
C LEU A 206 -12.47 -0.27 22.87
N ARG A 207 -12.71 -1.57 22.86
CA ARG A 207 -11.85 -2.53 22.18
C ARG A 207 -12.44 -2.90 20.83
N VAL A 208 -11.62 -2.92 19.80
CA VAL A 208 -12.03 -3.46 18.50
C VAL A 208 -11.96 -4.98 18.57
N LEU A 209 -13.11 -5.65 18.40
CA LEU A 209 -13.24 -7.11 18.45
C LEU A 209 -13.34 -7.73 17.05
N GLY A 210 -13.73 -6.94 16.05
CA GLY A 210 -13.85 -7.36 14.66
C GLY A 210 -13.96 -6.17 13.73
N LEU A 211 -13.44 -6.29 12.52
CA LEU A 211 -13.52 -5.27 11.47
C LEU A 211 -13.36 -5.90 10.09
N ASP A 212 -13.79 -5.20 9.05
CA ASP A 212 -13.39 -5.52 7.67
C ASP A 212 -12.18 -4.66 7.28
N PRO A 213 -10.97 -5.24 7.17
CA PRO A 213 -9.76 -4.46 6.94
C PRO A 213 -9.69 -3.87 5.53
N MET A 214 -10.45 -4.43 4.57
CA MET A 214 -10.51 -3.94 3.20
C MET A 214 -11.39 -2.71 3.05
N ASN A 215 -12.14 -2.35 4.10
CA ASN A 215 -13.10 -1.25 4.12
C ASN A 215 -12.76 -0.23 5.21
N LEU A 216 -11.47 0.08 5.35
CA LEU A 216 -10.94 1.08 6.27
C LEU A 216 -10.37 2.28 5.51
N HIS A 217 -10.81 3.48 5.86
CA HIS A 217 -10.21 4.72 5.36
C HIS A 217 -9.58 5.52 6.50
N ARG A 218 -8.26 5.69 6.47
CA ARG A 218 -7.59 6.59 7.41
C ARG A 218 -7.93 8.04 7.07
N LEU A 219 -8.49 8.79 8.02
CA LEU A 219 -8.83 10.22 7.86
C LEU A 219 -7.88 11.15 8.62
N GLY A 220 -7.08 10.60 9.53
CA GLY A 220 -6.07 11.34 10.30
C GLY A 220 -5.09 10.40 10.99
N SER A 221 -4.26 10.93 11.90
CA SER A 221 -3.28 10.10 12.62
C SER A 221 -3.95 9.04 13.51
N ARG A 222 -5.08 9.39 14.13
CA ARG A 222 -5.88 8.53 15.02
C ARG A 222 -7.30 8.26 14.53
N ASP A 223 -7.66 8.82 13.38
CA ASP A 223 -9.03 8.81 12.87
C ASP A 223 -9.12 7.80 11.72
N VAL A 224 -9.98 6.79 11.88
CA VAL A 224 -10.25 5.78 10.85
C VAL A 224 -11.75 5.68 10.61
N LEU A 225 -12.12 5.49 9.35
CA LEU A 225 -13.48 5.34 8.91
C LEU A 225 -13.69 3.91 8.37
N PRO A 226 -14.13 2.96 9.20
CA PRO A 226 -14.76 1.74 8.71
C PRO A 226 -16.06 2.05 7.96
N THR A 227 -16.28 1.39 6.83
CA THR A 227 -17.48 1.61 5.98
C THR A 227 -18.34 0.37 5.77
N ARG A 228 -17.92 -0.79 6.29
CA ARG A 228 -18.63 -2.07 6.08
C ARG A 228 -18.89 -2.85 7.35
N TYR A 229 -17.85 -3.16 8.13
CA TYR A 229 -18.01 -3.93 9.37
C TYR A 229 -17.11 -3.40 10.47
N LEU A 230 -17.69 -3.20 11.65
CA LEU A 230 -16.99 -2.87 12.88
C LEU A 230 -17.71 -3.50 14.07
N LYS A 231 -16.98 -4.23 14.90
CA LYS A 231 -17.44 -4.81 16.16
C LYS A 231 -16.60 -4.27 17.31
N LEU A 232 -17.28 -3.72 18.31
CA LEU A 232 -16.69 -3.05 19.46
C LEU A 232 -17.13 -3.73 20.75
N GLY A 233 -16.20 -3.85 21.69
CA GLY A 233 -16.46 -4.28 23.06
C GLY A 233 -16.27 -3.11 24.02
N GLY A 234 -17.28 -2.86 24.85
CA GLY A 234 -17.20 -1.97 26.00
C GLY A 234 -17.43 -2.72 27.31
N GLU A 235 -17.50 -1.99 28.42
CA GLU A 235 -17.86 -2.59 29.71
C GLU A 235 -19.35 -2.95 29.72
N GLY A 236 -19.66 -4.25 29.72
CA GLY A 236 -21.03 -4.75 29.80
C GLY A 236 -21.81 -4.68 28.47
N PHE A 237 -21.17 -4.36 27.34
CA PHE A 237 -21.84 -4.37 26.04
C PHE A 237 -20.91 -4.75 24.88
N VAL A 238 -21.53 -5.23 23.81
CA VAL A 238 -20.94 -5.41 22.49
C VAL A 238 -21.79 -4.64 21.50
N LEU A 239 -21.14 -3.85 20.63
CA LEU A 239 -21.79 -3.12 19.56
C LEU A 239 -21.28 -3.67 18.22
N GLU A 240 -22.21 -4.10 17.37
CA GLU A 240 -21.92 -4.50 16.00
C GLU A 240 -22.53 -3.50 15.03
N LEU A 241 -21.71 -3.08 14.08
CA LEU A 241 -22.05 -2.11 13.05
C LEU A 241 -21.78 -2.73 11.68
N PHE A 242 -22.84 -2.83 10.88
CA PHE A 242 -22.79 -3.35 9.51
C PHE A 242 -23.27 -2.28 8.52
N ASP A 243 -22.61 -2.23 7.36
CA ASP A 243 -22.87 -1.32 6.24
C ASP A 243 -23.09 0.14 6.67
N CYS A 244 -22.34 0.57 7.69
CA CYS A 244 -22.42 1.91 8.24
C CYS A 244 -21.08 2.64 8.10
N GLN A 245 -21.16 3.98 8.03
CA GLN A 245 -20.01 4.84 8.14
C GLN A 245 -19.77 5.16 9.62
N ALA A 246 -18.70 4.59 10.18
CA ALA A 246 -18.30 4.83 11.57
C ALA A 246 -16.95 5.57 11.58
N LEU A 247 -16.87 6.77 12.12
CA LEU A 247 -15.60 7.42 12.43
C LEU A 247 -15.13 7.00 13.82
N THR A 248 -14.01 6.30 13.87
CA THR A 248 -13.32 5.94 15.12
C THR A 248 -12.25 6.99 15.44
N GLU A 249 -12.09 7.29 16.73
CA GLU A 249 -11.00 8.11 17.26
C GLU A 249 -10.17 7.25 18.23
N GLY A 250 -8.93 6.92 17.85
CA GLY A 250 -8.01 6.07 18.60
C GLY A 250 -7.59 6.67 19.95
N ALA A 251 -7.30 5.80 20.92
CA ALA A 251 -6.90 6.17 22.28
C ALA A 251 -5.39 6.28 22.49
N GLY A 252 -4.59 5.64 21.64
CA GLY A 252 -3.13 5.61 21.70
C GLY A 252 -2.46 5.98 20.38
N ASP A 253 -1.35 5.32 20.07
CA ASP A 253 -0.54 5.58 18.88
C ASP A 253 -1.04 4.78 17.67
N HIS A 254 -1.47 3.52 17.87
CA HIS A 254 -2.20 2.80 16.86
C HIS A 254 -3.65 3.32 16.76
N PRO A 255 -4.14 3.68 15.57
CA PRO A 255 -5.45 4.31 15.42
C PRO A 255 -6.63 3.42 15.82
N LEU A 256 -6.44 2.10 15.95
CA LEU A 256 -7.51 1.15 16.30
C LEU A 256 -7.23 0.24 17.50
N PHE A 257 -5.97 -0.16 17.73
CA PHE A 257 -5.67 -1.34 18.57
C PHE A 257 -5.19 -0.99 19.97
N ASP A 258 -4.81 0.28 20.20
CA ASP A 258 -4.61 0.82 21.55
C ASP A 258 -5.95 1.20 22.22
N GLY A 259 -7.06 0.79 21.60
CA GLY A 259 -8.42 1.11 21.98
C GLY A 259 -8.94 2.40 21.36
N LEU A 260 -10.24 2.65 21.47
CA LEU A 260 -10.92 3.83 20.94
C LEU A 260 -11.51 4.68 22.07
N ARG A 261 -11.41 6.01 21.93
CA ARG A 261 -12.05 6.98 22.85
C ARG A 261 -13.47 7.31 22.44
N ARG A 262 -13.69 7.34 21.13
CA ARG A 262 -14.97 7.73 20.54
C ARG A 262 -15.21 6.98 19.26
N VAL A 263 -16.48 6.66 19.02
CA VAL A 263 -16.99 6.24 17.72
C VAL A 263 -18.22 7.07 17.39
N THR A 264 -18.21 7.70 16.21
CA THR A 264 -19.34 8.45 15.66
C THR A 264 -19.84 7.72 14.44
N PHE A 265 -21.09 7.28 14.42
CA PHE A 265 -21.65 6.54 13.30
C PHE A 265 -23.02 7.06 12.91
N ILE A 266 -23.40 6.86 11.65
CA ILE A 266 -24.77 7.11 11.18
C ILE A 266 -25.50 5.78 11.27
N GLY A 267 -26.74 5.79 11.76
CA GLY A 267 -27.51 4.58 12.04
C GLY A 267 -27.44 3.54 10.91
N GLY A 268 -26.92 2.36 11.23
CA GLY A 268 -27.22 1.11 10.54
C GLY A 268 -28.36 0.40 11.27
N ASP A 269 -28.99 -0.58 10.64
CA ASP A 269 -30.03 -1.42 11.25
C ASP A 269 -29.45 -2.25 12.41
N GLY A 270 -29.26 -1.59 13.55
CA GLY A 270 -28.84 -2.22 14.80
C GLY A 270 -30.04 -2.93 15.39
N ALA A 271 -30.28 -4.16 14.95
CA ALA A 271 -31.06 -5.11 15.73
C ALA A 271 -30.29 -5.39 17.03
N GLY A 272 -30.56 -4.58 18.06
CA GLY A 272 -30.18 -4.93 19.42
C GLY A 272 -30.89 -6.22 19.80
N ALA A 273 -30.17 -7.33 19.83
CA ALA A 273 -30.63 -8.50 20.56
C ALA A 273 -30.24 -8.30 22.05
N PRO A 274 -31.18 -8.54 22.98
CA PRO A 274 -31.01 -8.32 24.42
C PRO A 274 -29.92 -9.19 25.05
#